data_AF-X1IE21-F1
#
_entry.id   AF-X1IE21-F1
#
_cell.length_a   1.000
_cell.length_b   1.000
_cell.length_c   1.000
_cell.angle_alpha   90.00
_cell.angle_beta   90.00
_cell.angle_gamma   90.00
#
_symmetry.space_group_name_H-M   'P 1'
#
loop_
_entity.id
_entity.type
_entity.pdbx_description
1 polymer ?
#
loop_
_entity_poly.entity_id
_entity_poly.type
_entity_poly.pdbx_seq_one_letter_code
_entity_poly.pdbx_strand_id
1 'polypeptide(L)'
;PFDAGNGLSLKGLIEGMGKLGLNYEQITRVYLTHEHVDHVLGIYPLIKLLKNNPPELYAYGETAKILREGDESKIFPGNLGISPGMFGLEIIPLKVRDLKVEETISIGSEFNFQIYYTPGHSLGSICYYESSKKILIPGDLVFAGGSFGRYDFPGGSLNSLIESI
;
A
#
# COMPACT_ATOMS: atom_id res chain seq x y z
N PRO A 1 1.73 2.78 -9.30
CA PRO A 1 0.44 2.82 -8.59
C PRO A 1 0.66 2.93 -7.08
N PHE A 2 -0.30 3.49 -6.36
CA PHE A 2 -0.30 3.50 -4.90
C PHE A 2 -1.17 2.36 -4.39
N ASP A 3 -0.61 1.55 -3.50
CA ASP A 3 -1.18 0.28 -3.04
C ASP A 3 -1.54 -0.68 -4.19
N ALA A 4 -1.91 -1.91 -3.84
CA ALA A 4 -2.30 -2.95 -4.78
C ALA A 4 -3.70 -3.51 -4.49
N GLY A 5 -4.35 -3.07 -3.41
CA GLY A 5 -5.65 -3.58 -3.01
C GLY A 5 -5.58 -4.96 -2.36
N ASN A 6 -6.75 -5.56 -2.13
CA ASN A 6 -6.89 -6.94 -1.65
C ASN A 6 -6.66 -8.03 -2.72
N GLY A 7 -6.41 -7.66 -3.98
CA GLY A 7 -6.19 -8.58 -5.10
C GLY A 7 -7.44 -9.16 -5.77
N LEU A 8 -8.62 -9.15 -5.14
CA LEU A 8 -9.87 -9.66 -5.74
C LEU A 8 -10.31 -8.85 -6.96
N SER A 9 -9.99 -7.56 -6.98
CA SER A 9 -10.41 -6.61 -8.02
C SER A 9 -9.42 -6.49 -9.19
N LEU A 10 -8.38 -7.33 -9.28
CA LEU A 10 -7.34 -7.20 -10.30
C LEU A 10 -7.90 -7.23 -11.73
N LYS A 11 -8.88 -8.11 -12.00
CA LYS A 11 -9.56 -8.15 -13.31
C LYS A 11 -10.24 -6.83 -13.63
N GLY A 12 -10.97 -6.27 -12.65
CA GLY A 12 -11.65 -4.98 -12.80
C GLY A 12 -10.67 -3.82 -13.01
N LEU A 13 -9.51 -3.84 -12.33
CA LEU A 13 -8.43 -2.88 -12.55
C LEU A 13 -7.93 -2.91 -14.01
N ILE A 14 -7.62 -4.10 -14.53
CA ILE A 14 -7.13 -4.28 -15.91
C ILE A 14 -8.17 -3.80 -16.93
N GLU A 15 -9.43 -4.20 -16.77
CA GLU A 15 -10.51 -3.77 -17.64
C GLU A 15 -10.72 -2.25 -17.58
N GLY A 16 -10.65 -1.66 -16.38
CA GLY A 16 -10.74 -0.22 -16.17
C GLY A 16 -9.60 0.54 -16.85
N MET A 17 -8.37 0.06 -16.70
CA MET A 17 -7.19 0.61 -17.39
C MET A 17 -7.36 0.55 -18.90
N GLY A 18 -7.81 -0.59 -19.45
CA GLY A 18 -8.05 -0.75 -20.87
C GLY A 18 -9.08 0.23 -21.43
N LYS A 19 -10.16 0.51 -20.68
CA LYS A 19 -11.17 1.53 -21.06
C LYS A 19 -10.60 2.96 -21.11
N LEU A 20 -9.55 3.23 -20.33
CA LEU A 20 -8.83 4.51 -20.34
C LEU A 20 -7.66 4.54 -21.34
N GLY A 21 -7.49 3.49 -22.14
CA GLY A 21 -6.36 3.38 -23.08
C GLY A 21 -5.01 3.12 -22.42
N LEU A 22 -5.00 2.65 -21.16
CA LEU A 22 -3.79 2.34 -20.41
C LEU A 22 -3.44 0.86 -20.53
N ASN A 23 -2.16 0.55 -20.71
CA ASN A 23 -1.65 -0.83 -20.70
C ASN A 23 -1.17 -1.20 -19.29
N TYR A 24 -1.74 -2.25 -18.70
CA TYR A 24 -1.35 -2.74 -17.38
C TYR A 24 0.10 -3.25 -17.33
N GLU A 25 0.69 -3.65 -18.46
CA GLU A 25 2.10 -4.04 -18.56
C GLU A 25 3.06 -2.87 -18.32
N GLN A 26 2.57 -1.63 -18.35
CA GLN A 26 3.36 -0.44 -18.02
C GLN A 26 3.44 -0.18 -16.51
N ILE A 27 2.81 -1.01 -15.67
CA ILE A 27 2.98 -0.95 -14.22
C ILE A 27 4.35 -1.51 -13.87
N THR A 28 5.32 -0.60 -13.73
CA THR A 28 6.71 -0.95 -13.40
C THR A 28 7.06 -0.71 -11.93
N ARG A 29 6.22 0.03 -11.19
CA ARG A 29 6.43 0.37 -9.78
C ARG A 29 5.12 0.39 -8.99
N VAL A 30 5.17 -0.07 -7.74
CA VAL A 30 4.09 0.06 -6.74
C VAL A 30 4.66 0.71 -5.48
N TYR A 31 3.99 1.75 -4.99
CA TYR A 31 4.33 2.47 -3.78
C TYR A 31 3.27 2.16 -2.72
N LEU A 32 3.67 1.65 -1.56
CA LEU A 32 2.75 1.14 -0.54
C LEU A 32 2.63 2.13 0.62
N THR A 33 1.39 2.39 1.03
CA THR A 33 1.09 3.23 2.19
C THR A 33 1.35 2.49 3.50
N HIS A 34 0.92 1.23 3.58
CA HIS A 34 1.13 0.36 4.74
C HIS A 34 0.90 -1.13 4.43
N GLU A 35 1.05 -1.99 5.44
CA GLU A 35 1.17 -3.44 5.34
C GLU A 35 -0.15 -4.23 5.32
N HIS A 36 -1.30 -3.57 5.52
CA HIS A 36 -2.55 -4.32 5.71
C HIS A 36 -3.02 -5.01 4.44
N VAL A 37 -3.73 -6.11 4.67
CA VAL A 37 -4.28 -7.04 3.68
C VAL A 37 -4.93 -6.36 2.47
N ASP A 38 -5.75 -5.34 2.69
CA ASP A 38 -6.48 -4.64 1.65
C ASP A 38 -5.65 -3.59 0.90
N HIS A 39 -4.39 -3.41 1.27
CA HIS A 39 -3.42 -2.57 0.57
C HIS A 39 -2.37 -3.39 -0.18
N VAL A 40 -1.94 -4.54 0.34
CA VAL A 40 -0.77 -5.27 -0.19
C VAL A 40 -1.08 -6.58 -0.90
N LEU A 41 -2.23 -7.23 -0.66
CA LEU A 41 -2.46 -8.57 -1.23
C LEU A 41 -2.52 -8.60 -2.75
N GLY A 42 -2.95 -7.52 -3.41
CA GLY A 42 -2.99 -7.45 -4.86
C GLY A 42 -1.61 -7.51 -5.52
N ILE A 43 -0.53 -7.34 -4.76
CA ILE A 43 0.84 -7.50 -5.24
C ILE A 43 1.07 -8.93 -5.77
N TYR A 44 0.61 -9.96 -5.05
CA TYR A 44 0.86 -11.36 -5.39
C TYR A 44 0.28 -11.75 -6.77
N PRO A 45 -1.02 -11.54 -7.06
CA PRO A 45 -1.56 -11.83 -8.38
C PRO A 45 -1.02 -10.86 -9.45
N LEU A 46 -0.67 -9.62 -9.11
CA LEU A 46 -0.06 -8.68 -10.05
C LEU A 46 1.33 -9.12 -10.51
N ILE A 47 2.19 -9.57 -9.60
CA ILE A 47 3.52 -10.12 -9.95
C ILE A 47 3.38 -11.37 -10.82
N LYS A 48 2.41 -12.25 -10.50
CA LYS A 48 2.15 -13.45 -11.31
C LYS A 48 1.69 -13.09 -12.73
N LEU A 49 0.83 -12.08 -12.85
CA LEU A 49 0.36 -11.57 -14.14
C LEU A 49 1.52 -10.95 -14.96
N LEU A 50 2.34 -10.15 -14.31
CA LEU A 50 3.47 -9.41 -14.91
C LEU A 50 4.80 -10.16 -14.80
N LYS A 51 4.79 -11.50 -14.76
CA LYS A 51 5.98 -12.34 -14.49
C LYS A 51 7.22 -12.04 -15.35
N ASN A 52 7.03 -11.50 -16.57
CA ASN A 52 8.13 -11.16 -17.48
C ASN A 52 8.80 -9.82 -17.11
N ASN A 53 8.06 -8.92 -16.44
CA ASN A 53 8.54 -7.62 -15.99
C ASN A 53 7.76 -7.20 -14.72
N PRO A 54 7.99 -7.88 -13.57
CA PRO A 54 7.24 -7.61 -12.36
C PRO A 54 7.56 -6.21 -11.84
N PRO A 55 6.58 -5.50 -11.24
CA PRO A 55 6.83 -4.16 -10.73
C PRO A 55 7.80 -4.17 -9.55
N GLU A 56 8.62 -3.13 -9.46
CA GLU A 56 9.39 -2.85 -8.26
C GLU A 56 8.46 -2.38 -7.14
N LEU A 57 8.63 -2.94 -5.94
CA LEU A 57 7.83 -2.59 -4.77
C LEU A 57 8.61 -1.62 -3.88
N TYR A 58 7.94 -0.58 -3.42
CA TYR A 58 8.51 0.45 -2.54
C TYR A 58 7.62 0.59 -1.31
N ALA A 59 8.21 0.50 -0.12
CA ALA A 59 7.51 0.72 1.14
C ALA A 59 8.44 1.34 2.18
N TYR A 60 7.87 1.91 3.22
CA TYR A 60 8.60 2.54 4.31
C TYR A 60 8.70 1.65 5.55
N GLY A 61 9.81 1.78 6.29
CA GLY A 61 9.94 1.31 7.67
C GLY A 61 9.44 -0.11 7.94
N GLU A 62 8.52 -0.24 8.91
CA GLU A 62 8.02 -1.54 9.35
C GLU A 62 7.23 -2.26 8.24
N THR A 63 6.50 -1.53 7.38
CA THR A 63 5.81 -2.12 6.23
C THR A 63 6.80 -2.82 5.30
N ALA A 64 7.94 -2.20 4.99
CA ALA A 64 8.96 -2.82 4.15
C ALA A 64 9.54 -4.09 4.80
N LYS A 65 9.77 -4.06 6.12
CA LYS A 65 10.27 -5.21 6.88
C LYS A 65 9.27 -6.37 6.89
N ILE A 66 8.01 -6.10 7.26
CA ILE A 66 6.92 -7.09 7.31
C ILE A 66 6.77 -7.80 5.96
N LEU A 67 6.78 -7.06 4.86
CA LEU A 67 6.63 -7.62 3.51
C LEU A 67 7.86 -8.43 3.07
N ARG A 68 9.08 -8.03 3.47
CA ARG A 68 10.30 -8.81 3.19
C ARG A 68 10.35 -10.10 3.99
N GLU A 69 9.82 -10.11 5.21
CA GLU A 69 9.75 -11.31 6.06
C GLU A 69 8.55 -12.19 5.68
N GLY A 70 7.52 -11.62 5.06
CA GLY A 70 6.26 -12.31 4.79
C GLY A 70 5.45 -12.57 6.06
N ASP A 71 5.50 -11.66 7.04
CA ASP A 71 4.80 -11.83 8.33
C ASP A 71 3.29 -11.67 8.18
N GLU A 72 2.62 -12.79 7.94
CA GLU A 72 1.17 -12.89 7.82
C GLU A 72 0.42 -12.29 9.02
N SER A 73 0.97 -12.42 10.24
CA SER A 73 0.31 -11.96 11.47
C SER A 73 0.22 -10.44 11.59
N LYS A 74 0.99 -9.72 10.77
CA LYS A 74 0.98 -8.26 10.67
C LYS A 74 0.22 -7.75 9.45
N ILE A 75 0.24 -8.51 8.36
CA ILE A 75 -0.56 -8.21 7.16
C ILE A 75 -2.05 -8.43 7.45
N PHE A 76 -2.37 -9.48 8.21
CA PHE A 76 -3.73 -9.80 8.65
C PHE A 76 -3.87 -9.54 10.14
N PRO A 77 -4.88 -8.75 10.56
CA PRO A 77 -5.23 -8.70 11.97
C PRO A 77 -5.77 -10.08 12.38
N GLY A 78 -4.92 -10.92 13.00
CA GLY A 78 -5.23 -12.32 13.33
C GLY A 78 -6.49 -12.53 14.19
N ASN A 79 -6.96 -11.47 14.86
CA ASN A 79 -8.16 -11.48 15.70
C ASN A 79 -9.47 -11.52 14.90
N LEU A 80 -9.43 -11.36 13.58
CA LEU A 80 -10.60 -11.41 12.71
C LEU A 80 -10.92 -12.81 12.19
N GLY A 81 -10.05 -13.81 12.44
CA GLY A 81 -10.21 -15.16 11.90
C GLY A 81 -10.05 -15.22 10.37
N ILE A 82 -9.47 -14.19 9.77
CA ILE A 82 -9.22 -14.08 8.33
C ILE A 82 -7.81 -14.60 8.06
N SER A 83 -7.65 -15.49 7.08
CA SER A 83 -6.35 -16.00 6.64
C SER A 83 -6.15 -15.80 5.13
N PRO A 84 -4.90 -15.77 4.63
CA PRO A 84 -4.59 -15.68 3.20
C PRO A 84 -5.26 -16.80 2.38
N GLY A 85 -5.37 -17.99 2.97
CA GLY A 85 -6.02 -19.13 2.34
C GLY A 85 -7.48 -18.87 1.95
N MET A 86 -8.20 -18.00 2.68
CA MET A 86 -9.56 -17.59 2.33
C MET A 86 -9.62 -16.79 1.01
N PHE A 87 -8.51 -16.16 0.62
CA PHE A 87 -8.35 -15.44 -0.65
C PHE A 87 -7.66 -16.29 -1.71
N GLY A 88 -7.36 -17.56 -1.43
CA GLY A 88 -6.59 -18.44 -2.31
C GLY A 88 -5.15 -17.97 -2.51
N LEU A 89 -4.60 -17.25 -1.54
CA LEU A 89 -3.27 -16.65 -1.59
C LEU A 89 -2.33 -17.30 -0.57
N GLU A 90 -1.05 -17.32 -0.92
CA GLU A 90 0.05 -17.67 -0.04
C GLU A 90 0.90 -16.42 0.17
N ILE A 91 1.11 -16.03 1.43
CA ILE A 91 1.98 -14.91 1.77
C ILE A 91 3.42 -15.43 1.73
N ILE A 92 4.16 -14.96 0.74
CA ILE A 92 5.58 -15.21 0.62
C ILE A 92 6.37 -13.90 0.82
N PRO A 93 7.62 -13.98 1.29
CA PRO A 93 8.57 -12.88 1.29
C PRO A 93 8.62 -12.14 -0.05
N LEU A 94 8.55 -10.81 0.01
CA LEU A 94 8.61 -9.93 -1.16
C LEU A 94 9.93 -9.15 -1.21
N LYS A 95 10.46 -8.94 -2.42
CA LYS A 95 11.57 -8.02 -2.63
C LYS A 95 11.04 -6.58 -2.65
N VAL A 96 11.22 -5.88 -1.53
CA VAL A 96 10.81 -4.49 -1.35
C VAL A 96 12.03 -3.58 -1.30
N ARG A 97 11.95 -2.39 -1.89
CA ARG A 97 12.91 -1.29 -1.78
C ARG A 97 12.45 -0.33 -0.69
N ASP A 98 13.40 0.18 0.09
CA ASP A 98 13.09 1.14 1.15
C ASP A 98 12.78 2.52 0.55
N LEU A 99 11.69 3.10 1.04
CA LEU A 99 11.43 4.52 0.98
C LEU A 99 12.02 5.21 2.21
N LYS A 100 12.30 6.51 2.09
CA LYS A 100 12.68 7.35 3.23
C LYS A 100 11.66 8.47 3.42
N VAL A 101 11.39 8.84 4.68
CA VAL A 101 10.65 10.08 4.97
C VAL A 101 11.48 11.25 4.42
N GLU A 102 10.78 12.31 3.99
CA GLU A 102 11.38 13.50 3.35
C GLU A 102 11.96 13.26 1.96
N GLU A 103 11.96 12.02 1.47
CA GLU A 103 12.20 11.72 0.06
C GLU A 103 11.03 12.22 -0.80
N THR A 104 11.35 12.64 -2.02
CA THR A 104 10.36 12.94 -3.04
C THR A 104 10.37 11.84 -4.09
N ILE A 105 9.21 11.24 -4.33
CA ILE A 105 9.02 10.29 -5.44
C ILE A 105 8.46 11.04 -6.65
N SER A 106 9.15 10.92 -7.79
CA SER A 106 8.65 11.46 -9.05
C SER A 106 7.93 10.38 -9.85
N ILE A 107 6.67 10.63 -10.19
CA ILE A 107 5.86 9.77 -11.06
C ILE A 107 5.58 10.52 -12.35
N GLY A 108 6.21 10.06 -13.44
CA GLY A 108 6.25 10.80 -14.69
C GLY A 108 6.93 12.17 -14.53
N SER A 109 6.61 13.10 -15.41
CA SER A 109 7.09 14.49 -15.34
C SER A 109 6.18 15.42 -14.53
N GLU A 110 5.00 14.93 -14.13
CA GLU A 110 3.93 15.79 -13.61
C GLU A 110 3.75 15.72 -12.10
N PHE A 111 4.11 14.61 -11.46
CA PHE A 111 3.80 14.40 -10.05
C PHE A 111 5.07 14.20 -9.23
N ASN A 112 5.21 14.97 -8.16
CA ASN A 112 6.26 14.84 -7.17
C ASN A 112 5.62 14.69 -5.80
N PHE A 113 5.64 13.49 -5.23
CA PHE A 113 5.04 13.25 -3.92
C PHE A 113 6.13 13.24 -2.85
N GLN A 114 5.96 14.08 -1.85
CA GLN A 114 6.70 14.00 -0.60
C GLN A 114 6.11 12.91 0.29
N ILE A 115 6.99 12.22 1.01
CA ILE A 115 6.60 11.14 1.92
C ILE A 115 6.56 11.65 3.35
N TYR A 116 5.41 11.46 4.01
CA TYR A 116 5.19 11.79 5.41
C TYR A 116 4.94 10.51 6.20
N TYR A 117 5.66 10.34 7.31
CA TYR A 117 5.38 9.25 8.24
C TYR A 117 4.18 9.62 9.11
N THR A 118 3.14 8.78 9.08
CA THR A 118 1.85 9.06 9.70
C THR A 118 1.37 7.83 10.46
N PRO A 119 2.05 7.44 11.56
CA PRO A 119 1.71 6.26 12.32
C PRO A 119 0.37 6.37 13.03
N GLY A 120 -0.13 5.24 13.50
CA GLY A 120 -1.30 5.18 14.38
C GLY A 120 -2.41 4.29 13.84
N HIS A 121 -2.57 4.21 12.52
CA HIS A 121 -3.38 3.15 11.91
C HIS A 121 -2.59 1.83 11.87
N SER A 122 -1.37 1.88 11.34
CA SER A 122 -0.38 0.79 11.37
C SER A 122 1.00 1.31 11.78
N LEU A 123 1.96 0.40 11.97
CA LEU A 123 3.33 0.73 12.39
C LEU A 123 4.10 1.49 11.30
N GLY A 124 3.92 1.09 10.04
CA GLY A 124 4.64 1.62 8.89
C GLY A 124 3.86 2.63 8.04
N SER A 125 2.69 3.06 8.50
CA SER A 125 1.79 3.97 7.76
C SER A 125 2.47 5.25 7.31
N ILE A 126 2.37 5.53 6.01
CA ILE A 126 2.83 6.78 5.38
C ILE A 126 1.76 7.40 4.49
N CYS A 127 1.86 8.71 4.32
CA CYS A 127 1.11 9.47 3.33
C CYS A 127 2.02 9.96 2.20
N TYR A 128 1.47 10.05 0.99
CA TYR A 128 2.11 10.71 -0.14
C TYR A 128 1.40 12.01 -0.45
N TYR A 129 2.10 13.13 -0.36
CA TYR A 129 1.52 14.44 -0.61
C TYR A 129 2.22 15.16 -1.77
N GLU A 130 1.44 15.49 -2.79
CA GLU A 130 1.87 16.41 -3.85
C GLU A 130 1.23 17.78 -3.63
N SER A 131 2.04 18.66 -3.02
CA SER A 131 1.68 20.02 -2.65
C SER A 131 1.24 20.88 -3.84
N SER A 132 1.87 20.73 -5.01
CA SER A 132 1.60 21.62 -6.16
C SER A 132 0.17 21.49 -6.68
N LYS A 133 -0.39 20.28 -6.57
CA LYS A 133 -1.75 19.92 -7.02
C LYS A 133 -2.71 19.69 -5.86
N LYS A 134 -2.23 19.79 -4.62
CA LYS A 134 -2.98 19.48 -3.39
C LYS A 134 -3.59 18.07 -3.40
N ILE A 135 -2.81 17.10 -3.88
CA ILE A 135 -3.22 15.69 -3.93
C ILE A 135 -2.59 14.99 -2.73
N LEU A 136 -3.42 14.36 -1.91
CA LEU A 136 -2.99 13.49 -0.82
C LEU A 136 -3.41 12.05 -1.12
N ILE A 137 -2.48 11.12 -1.00
CA ILE A 137 -2.76 9.70 -0.89
C ILE A 137 -2.55 9.33 0.58
N PRO A 138 -3.63 9.30 1.39
CA PRO A 138 -3.51 9.23 2.84
C PRO A 138 -3.36 7.80 3.39
N GLY A 139 -3.49 6.78 2.53
CA GLY A 139 -3.79 5.43 3.01
C GLY A 139 -5.03 5.48 3.91
N ASP A 140 -4.87 4.97 5.13
CA ASP A 140 -5.93 4.92 6.13
C ASP A 140 -5.80 5.98 7.23
N LEU A 141 -5.00 7.04 7.01
CA LEU A 141 -4.90 8.14 7.99
C LEU A 141 -6.24 8.88 8.15
N VAL A 142 -6.86 9.30 7.04
CA VAL A 142 -8.10 10.08 7.00
C VAL A 142 -8.96 9.69 5.80
N PHE A 143 -10.27 9.79 5.96
CA PHE A 143 -11.26 9.53 4.94
C PHE A 143 -12.19 10.73 4.70
N ALA A 144 -12.97 10.65 3.62
CA ALA A 144 -13.97 11.66 3.30
C ALA A 144 -14.97 11.86 4.45
N GLY A 145 -15.28 13.12 4.77
CA GLY A 145 -16.18 13.47 5.87
C GLY A 145 -15.52 13.53 7.25
N GLY A 146 -14.20 13.33 7.35
CA GLY A 146 -13.42 13.52 8.58
C GLY A 146 -13.32 12.30 9.49
N SER A 147 -13.72 11.12 9.01
CA SER A 147 -13.38 9.85 9.68
C SER A 147 -11.92 9.47 9.42
N PHE A 148 -11.41 8.50 10.16
CA PHE A 148 -10.02 8.06 10.12
C PHE A 148 -9.92 6.54 10.31
N GLY A 149 -8.77 5.96 9.97
CA GLY A 149 -8.52 4.52 10.04
C GLY A 149 -8.61 3.96 11.45
N ARG A 150 -8.86 2.66 11.53
CA ARG A 150 -8.88 1.95 12.82
C ARG A 150 -7.50 1.96 13.46
N TYR A 151 -7.44 2.06 14.78
CA TYR A 151 -6.20 2.11 15.56
C TYR A 151 -6.16 1.00 16.62
N ASP A 152 -7.17 0.15 16.64
CA ASP A 152 -7.42 -0.85 17.69
C ASP A 152 -6.89 -2.25 17.32
N PHE A 153 -6.24 -2.38 16.14
CA PHE A 153 -5.51 -3.57 15.75
C PHE A 153 -4.04 -3.52 16.19
N PRO A 154 -3.34 -4.68 16.26
CA PRO A 154 -1.92 -4.70 16.60
C PRO A 154 -1.11 -3.76 15.71
N GLY A 155 -0.35 -2.85 16.34
CA GLY A 155 0.41 -1.81 15.64
C GLY A 155 -0.29 -0.46 15.53
N GLY A 156 -1.58 -0.38 15.86
CA GLY A 156 -2.33 0.87 15.95
C GLY A 156 -2.17 1.60 17.28
N SER A 157 -2.37 2.92 17.25
CA SER A 157 -2.29 3.85 18.38
C SER A 157 -3.13 5.09 18.11
N LEU A 158 -4.18 5.32 18.91
CA LEU A 158 -5.03 6.51 18.77
C LEU A 158 -4.22 7.81 18.96
N ASN A 159 -3.32 7.85 19.94
CA ASN A 159 -2.53 9.05 20.22
C ASN A 159 -1.64 9.40 19.02
N SER A 160 -0.95 8.41 18.45
CA SER A 160 -0.09 8.61 17.28
C SER A 160 -0.89 8.99 16.03
N LEU A 161 -2.09 8.43 15.88
CA LEU A 161 -3.00 8.78 14.78
C LEU A 161 -3.43 10.24 14.89
N ILE A 162 -3.81 10.70 16.08
CA ILE A 162 -4.18 12.10 16.34
C ILE A 162 -3.00 13.03 16.07
N GLU A 163 -1.79 12.67 16.49
CA GLU A 163 -0.58 13.46 16.20
C GLU A 163 -0.24 13.52 14.71
N SER A 164 -0.67 12.53 13.93
CA SER A 164 -0.43 12.46 12.48
C SER A 164 -1.44 13.27 11.64
N ILE A 165 -2.59 13.63 12.20
CA ILE A 165 -3.67 14.41 11.53
C ILE A 165 -3.45 15.91 11.74
#